data_AF-A0A8A3S6G7-F1
#
_entry.id   AF-A0A8A3S6G7-F1
#
_cell.length_a   1.000
_cell.length_b   1.000
_cell.length_c   1.000
_cell.angle_alpha   90.00
_cell.angle_beta   90.00
_cell.angle_gamma   90.00
#
_symmetry.space_group_name_H-M   'P 1'
#
loop_
_entity.id
_entity.type
_entity.pdbx_description
1 polymer ?
#
loop_
_entity_poly.entity_id
_entity_poly.type
_entity_poly.pdbx_seq_one_letter_code
_entity_poly.pdbx_strand_id
1 'polypeptide(L)'
;MKLAHLAPLLGLCILVLSWTCGCTSAPAGGGGIQDITTEPAEMRIGLEEALRELEVLDGEGLEDLTGMEIVTVSGSGVDSTGNATTWTLGVRQAGNTSLMVHSQGGWSRYVWHGPLPENPVDLDAVVMPVDLYPGHAAEIGSLGEVTELVLIDGTYTVRSEEKQTESLSFDAHTGEALP
;
A
#
# COMPACT_ATOMS: atom_id res chain seq x y z
N MET A 1 -24.06 -1.05 66.86
CA MET A 1 -22.77 -1.55 67.42
C MET A 1 -21.74 -1.41 66.30
N LYS A 2 -20.79 -0.48 66.43
CA LYS A 2 -19.39 -0.70 66.86
C LYS A 2 -18.53 -1.49 65.85
N LEU A 3 -17.62 -0.72 65.23
CA LEU A 3 -16.20 -1.01 64.89
C LEU A 3 -15.97 -2.07 63.79
N ALA A 4 -15.34 -1.79 62.63
CA ALA A 4 -14.08 -1.08 62.31
C ALA A 4 -12.81 -1.93 62.50
N HIS A 5 -11.75 -1.57 61.74
CA HIS A 5 -10.37 -2.09 61.77
C HIS A 5 -10.12 -3.43 61.04
N LEU A 6 -8.95 -3.72 60.46
CA LEU A 6 -7.75 -2.92 60.09
C LEU A 6 -6.91 -3.76 59.09
N ALA A 7 -6.27 -3.13 58.09
CA ALA A 7 -5.07 -3.72 57.48
C ALA A 7 -3.89 -3.56 58.46
N PRO A 8 -2.92 -4.49 58.54
CA PRO A 8 -1.66 -4.35 57.77
C PRO A 8 -1.11 -5.76 57.34
N LEU A 9 0.18 -6.09 57.11
CA LEU A 9 1.48 -5.43 57.29
C LEU A 9 2.58 -6.04 56.37
N LEU A 10 3.40 -5.19 55.73
CA LEU A 10 4.84 -5.32 55.37
C LEU A 10 5.44 -6.64 54.82
N GLY A 11 6.18 -6.51 53.70
CA GLY A 11 7.31 -7.37 53.34
C GLY A 11 8.58 -6.51 53.12
N LEU A 12 9.57 -6.63 54.00
CA LEU A 12 10.78 -5.79 54.05
C LEU A 12 12.05 -6.64 53.89
N CYS A 13 12.78 -6.46 52.79
CA CYS A 13 14.16 -6.95 52.59
C CYS A 13 14.98 -5.81 51.94
N ILE A 14 15.65 -4.97 52.72
CA ILE A 14 17.05 -5.11 53.19
C ILE A 14 18.09 -4.77 52.11
N LEU A 15 18.58 -3.54 52.27
CA LEU A 15 19.87 -2.95 51.89
C LEU A 15 21.01 -3.92 51.52
N VAL A 16 21.73 -3.58 50.44
CA VAL A 16 23.20 -3.68 50.39
C VAL A 16 23.76 -2.35 49.91
N LEU A 17 24.64 -1.75 50.73
CA LEU A 17 25.39 -0.52 50.45
C LEU A 17 26.88 -0.88 50.27
N SER A 18 27.45 -0.51 49.12
CA SER A 18 28.90 -0.45 48.87
C SER A 18 29.11 0.37 47.58
N TRP A 19 29.60 1.60 47.66
CA TRP A 19 31.04 1.93 47.55
C TRP A 19 31.62 1.38 46.23
N THR A 20 31.89 2.20 45.21
CA THR A 20 33.01 3.16 45.22
C THR A 20 32.81 4.37 44.29
N CYS A 21 33.56 5.44 44.55
CA CYS A 21 33.65 6.62 43.67
C CYS A 21 34.63 6.33 42.52
N GLY A 22 34.26 6.68 41.28
CA GLY A 22 35.05 6.45 40.07
C GLY A 22 34.92 7.60 39.07
N CYS A 23 35.53 8.74 39.38
CA CYS A 23 35.65 9.83 38.40
C CYS A 23 36.66 9.44 37.30
N THR A 24 36.17 9.13 36.10
CA THR A 24 36.98 9.07 34.88
C THR A 24 36.52 10.16 33.93
N SER A 25 37.39 11.12 33.65
CA SER A 25 37.08 12.30 32.82
C SER A 25 37.79 12.28 31.46
N ALA A 26 36.99 12.43 30.39
CA ALA A 26 37.35 12.72 29.00
C ALA A 26 38.05 11.57 28.22
N PRO A 27 37.95 11.51 26.87
CA PRO A 27 38.06 12.63 25.93
C PRO A 27 36.73 13.15 25.36
N ALA A 28 36.80 14.33 24.74
CA ALA A 28 35.73 14.87 23.90
C ALA A 28 35.61 14.08 22.58
N GLY A 29 34.37 13.76 22.21
CA GLY A 29 34.05 13.00 21.01
C GLY A 29 32.54 12.86 20.90
N GLY A 30 31.87 13.95 20.54
CA GLY A 30 30.42 14.01 20.38
C GLY A 30 29.92 13.26 19.15
N GLY A 31 30.24 11.97 19.06
CA GLY A 31 29.55 11.04 18.17
C GLY A 31 28.14 10.81 18.72
N GLY A 32 27.22 11.71 18.36
CA GLY A 32 25.80 11.43 18.57
C GLY A 32 25.47 10.11 17.88
N ILE A 33 24.84 9.19 18.62
CA ILE A 33 24.22 8.02 18.01
C ILE A 33 23.10 8.58 17.14
N GLN A 34 23.36 8.73 15.85
CA GLN A 34 22.29 8.90 14.88
C GLN A 34 21.53 7.59 14.88
N ASP A 35 20.30 7.66 15.38
CA ASP A 35 19.34 6.57 15.24
C ASP A 35 19.07 6.43 13.74
N ILE A 36 19.71 5.44 13.11
CA ILE A 36 19.41 5.06 11.72
C ILE A 36 18.15 4.20 11.80
N THR A 37 17.03 4.86 12.10
CA THR A 37 15.70 4.36 11.77
C THR A 37 15.62 4.36 10.25
N THR A 38 16.14 3.30 9.63
CA THR A 38 15.82 2.97 8.26
C THR A 38 14.30 2.80 8.21
N GLU A 39 13.61 3.74 7.58
CA GLU A 39 12.17 3.58 7.36
C GLU A 39 11.95 2.24 6.65
N PRO A 40 11.01 1.40 7.12
CA PRO A 40 10.79 0.10 6.52
C PRO A 40 10.45 0.30 5.04
N ALA A 41 11.20 -0.36 4.15
CA ALA A 41 10.97 -0.26 2.72
C ALA A 41 9.50 -0.57 2.42
N GLU A 42 8.80 0.40 1.83
CA GLU A 42 7.39 0.25 1.50
C GLU A 42 7.22 -0.96 0.58
N MET A 43 6.43 -1.92 1.03
CA MET A 43 6.10 -3.11 0.25
C MET A 43 5.30 -2.67 -0.98
N ARG A 44 5.86 -2.95 -2.17
CA ARG A 44 5.20 -2.77 -3.46
C ARG A 44 4.99 -4.15 -4.09
N ILE A 45 3.83 -4.35 -4.72
CA ILE A 45 3.51 -5.59 -5.44
C ILE A 45 2.94 -5.29 -6.83
N GLY A 46 3.05 -6.25 -7.74
CA GLY A 46 2.47 -6.16 -9.07
C GLY A 46 0.96 -6.43 -9.04
N LEU A 47 0.25 -5.88 -10.02
CA LEU A 47 -1.20 -6.08 -10.16
C LEU A 47 -1.56 -7.57 -10.28
N GLU A 48 -0.77 -8.36 -11.02
CA GLU A 48 -1.00 -9.80 -11.18
C GLU A 48 -0.91 -10.55 -9.84
N GLU A 49 0.03 -10.18 -8.97
CA GLU A 49 0.14 -10.79 -7.62
C GLU A 49 -1.06 -10.40 -6.75
N ALA A 50 -1.48 -9.13 -6.79
CA ALA A 50 -2.65 -8.67 -6.07
C ALA A 50 -3.92 -9.41 -6.51
N LEU A 51 -4.10 -9.61 -7.82
CA LEU A 51 -5.22 -10.37 -8.38
C LEU A 51 -5.16 -11.85 -7.98
N ARG A 52 -3.97 -12.47 -7.96
CA ARG A 52 -3.80 -13.85 -7.49
C ARG A 52 -4.14 -14.01 -6.01
N GLU A 53 -3.79 -13.04 -5.17
CA GLU A 53 -4.25 -13.02 -3.77
C GLU A 53 -5.77 -12.87 -3.67
N LEU A 54 -6.42 -12.18 -4.61
CA LEU A 54 -7.89 -12.06 -4.65
C LEU A 54 -8.57 -13.40 -5.00
N GLU A 55 -8.02 -14.13 -5.98
CA GLU A 55 -8.48 -15.48 -6.34
C GLU A 55 -8.33 -16.48 -5.19
N VAL A 56 -7.28 -16.35 -4.37
CA VAL A 56 -7.11 -17.17 -3.16
C VAL A 56 -8.24 -16.91 -2.16
N LEU A 57 -8.63 -15.64 -1.95
CA LEU A 57 -9.73 -15.29 -1.03
C LEU A 57 -11.09 -15.84 -1.51
N ASP A 58 -11.34 -15.87 -2.82
CA ASP A 58 -12.52 -16.52 -3.42
C ASP A 58 -12.50 -18.04 -3.21
N GLY A 59 -11.35 -18.67 -3.49
CA GLY A 59 -11.13 -20.10 -3.27
C GLY A 59 -11.25 -20.55 -1.81
N GLU A 60 -10.95 -19.67 -0.86
CA GLU A 60 -11.16 -19.88 0.59
C GLU A 60 -12.58 -19.51 1.07
N GLY A 61 -13.40 -18.87 0.21
CA GLY A 61 -14.75 -18.40 0.54
C GLY A 61 -14.76 -17.19 1.49
N LEU A 62 -13.67 -16.42 1.52
CA LEU A 62 -13.52 -15.18 2.29
C LEU A 62 -13.98 -13.94 1.52
N GLU A 63 -14.07 -14.04 0.19
CA GLU A 63 -14.66 -13.06 -0.71
C GLU A 63 -15.56 -13.80 -1.73
N ASP A 64 -16.48 -13.09 -2.38
CA ASP A 64 -17.29 -13.64 -3.49
C ASP A 64 -17.02 -12.82 -4.75
N LEU A 65 -16.39 -13.45 -5.76
CA LEU A 65 -16.13 -12.86 -7.07
C LEU A 65 -17.19 -13.24 -8.12
N THR A 66 -18.20 -14.03 -7.75
CA THR A 66 -19.23 -14.52 -8.69
C THR A 66 -19.99 -13.35 -9.31
N GLY A 67 -19.86 -13.19 -10.63
CA GLY A 67 -20.50 -12.09 -11.36
C GLY A 67 -19.97 -10.70 -10.98
N MET A 68 -18.73 -10.63 -10.49
CA MET A 68 -18.01 -9.38 -10.31
C MET A 68 -17.46 -8.88 -11.66
N GLU A 69 -17.72 -7.62 -11.99
CA GLU A 69 -17.11 -6.90 -13.10
C GLU A 69 -16.08 -5.91 -12.54
N ILE A 70 -14.81 -6.01 -12.96
CA ILE A 70 -13.82 -4.96 -12.72
C ILE A 70 -14.00 -3.91 -13.81
N VAL A 71 -14.15 -2.63 -13.43
CA VAL A 71 -14.47 -1.52 -14.34
C VAL A 71 -13.45 -0.39 -14.27
N THR A 72 -12.63 -0.34 -13.22
CA THR A 72 -11.42 0.49 -13.14
C THR A 72 -10.32 -0.26 -12.41
N VAL A 73 -9.07 -0.02 -12.77
CA VAL A 73 -7.91 -0.39 -11.93
C VAL A 73 -7.12 0.88 -11.64
N SER A 74 -6.67 1.04 -10.40
CA SER A 74 -5.80 2.15 -9.99
C SER A 74 -4.62 1.62 -9.19
N GLY A 75 -3.41 2.04 -9.53
CA GLY A 75 -2.22 1.86 -8.71
C GLY A 75 -1.82 3.19 -8.09
N SER A 76 -1.51 3.20 -6.80
CA SER A 76 -0.89 4.34 -6.10
C SER A 76 0.51 3.93 -5.63
N GLY A 77 1.43 4.89 -5.56
CA GLY A 77 2.81 4.63 -5.21
C GLY A 77 3.57 3.79 -6.25
N VAL A 78 3.16 3.84 -7.53
CA VAL A 78 3.67 2.94 -8.58
C VAL A 78 5.10 3.33 -8.98
N ASP A 79 6.02 2.38 -8.84
CA ASP A 79 7.44 2.55 -9.16
C ASP A 79 7.77 2.25 -10.63
N SER A 80 9.04 2.45 -11.01
CA SER A 80 9.56 2.20 -12.37
C SER A 80 9.49 0.76 -12.86
N THR A 81 9.07 -0.19 -12.01
CA THR A 81 8.86 -1.60 -12.34
C THR A 81 7.37 -1.97 -12.44
N GLY A 82 6.46 -0.99 -12.32
CA GLY A 82 5.02 -1.21 -12.39
C GLY A 82 4.41 -1.80 -11.11
N ASN A 83 5.17 -1.82 -10.00
CA ASN A 83 4.71 -2.30 -8.71
C ASN A 83 4.16 -1.14 -7.86
N ALA A 84 2.99 -1.33 -7.23
CA ALA A 84 2.28 -0.30 -6.47
C ALA A 84 2.32 -0.58 -4.97
N THR A 85 2.24 0.49 -4.14
CA THR A 85 2.04 0.34 -2.68
C THR A 85 0.57 0.05 -2.34
N THR A 86 -0.35 0.32 -3.26
CA THR A 86 -1.78 0.05 -3.14
C THR A 86 -2.38 -0.16 -4.53
N TRP A 87 -3.18 -1.22 -4.68
CA TRP A 87 -4.04 -1.43 -5.86
C TRP A 87 -5.50 -1.22 -5.47
N THR A 88 -6.25 -0.48 -6.28
CA THR A 88 -7.69 -0.29 -6.10
C THR A 88 -8.44 -0.74 -7.35
N LEU A 89 -9.38 -1.67 -7.18
CA LEU A 89 -10.32 -2.09 -8.22
C LEU A 89 -11.66 -1.39 -7.98
N GLY A 90 -12.15 -0.67 -8.98
CA GLY A 90 -13.55 -0.28 -9.03
C GLY A 90 -14.34 -1.46 -9.56
N VAL A 91 -15.32 -1.96 -8.80
CA VAL A 91 -16.06 -3.18 -9.17
C VAL A 91 -17.58 -2.98 -9.12
N ARG A 92 -18.28 -3.73 -9.97
CA ARG A 92 -19.73 -3.92 -9.91
C ARG A 92 -20.06 -5.37 -9.63
N GLN A 93 -21.05 -5.62 -8.76
CA GLN A 93 -21.55 -6.97 -8.49
C GLN A 93 -23.02 -6.90 -8.08
N ALA A 94 -23.87 -7.69 -8.74
CA ALA A 94 -25.32 -7.76 -8.47
C ALA A 94 -26.04 -6.39 -8.41
N GLY A 95 -25.60 -5.42 -9.22
CA GLY A 95 -26.15 -4.05 -9.26
C GLY A 95 -25.62 -3.09 -8.19
N ASN A 96 -24.70 -3.53 -7.33
CA ASN A 96 -23.99 -2.69 -6.37
C ASN A 96 -22.61 -2.30 -6.90
N THR A 97 -22.12 -1.15 -6.45
CA THR A 97 -20.78 -0.62 -6.72
C THR A 97 -19.92 -0.66 -5.45
N SER A 98 -18.67 -1.09 -5.58
CA SER A 98 -17.69 -1.08 -4.48
C SER A 98 -16.28 -0.78 -5.00
N LEU A 99 -15.40 -0.37 -4.08
CA LEU A 99 -13.96 -0.35 -4.27
C LEU A 99 -13.36 -1.54 -3.53
N MET A 100 -12.50 -2.30 -4.17
CA MET A 100 -11.64 -3.29 -3.52
C MET A 100 -10.24 -2.71 -3.47
N VAL A 101 -9.63 -2.68 -2.29
CA VAL A 101 -8.32 -2.05 -2.06
C VAL A 101 -7.37 -3.10 -1.52
N HIS A 102 -6.28 -3.37 -2.22
CA HIS A 102 -5.14 -4.14 -1.75
C HIS A 102 -4.09 -3.21 -1.15
N SER A 103 -3.61 -3.54 0.03
CA SER A 103 -2.54 -2.83 0.73
C SER A 103 -1.75 -3.80 1.61
N GLN A 104 -0.92 -3.31 2.55
CA GLN A 104 -0.15 -4.16 3.48
C GLN A 104 -0.98 -5.17 4.29
N GLY A 105 -2.30 -4.98 4.40
CA GLY A 105 -3.22 -5.91 5.07
C GLY A 105 -3.92 -6.92 4.15
N GLY A 106 -3.56 -6.98 2.86
CA GLY A 106 -4.32 -7.70 1.83
C GLY A 106 -5.51 -6.89 1.31
N TRP A 107 -6.52 -7.59 0.76
CA TRP A 107 -7.73 -6.97 0.21
C TRP A 107 -8.72 -6.50 1.27
N SER A 108 -9.41 -5.39 0.99
CA SER A 108 -10.55 -4.88 1.73
C SER A 108 -11.58 -4.28 0.78
N ARG A 109 -12.87 -4.56 1.00
CA ARG A 109 -13.98 -4.10 0.16
C ARG A 109 -14.78 -2.98 0.84
N TYR A 110 -15.01 -1.87 0.11
CA TYR A 110 -15.71 -0.69 0.57
C TYR A 110 -16.89 -0.38 -0.34
N VAL A 111 -18.07 -0.10 0.24
CA VAL A 111 -19.24 0.31 -0.55
C VAL A 111 -18.96 1.66 -1.21
N TRP A 112 -19.20 1.76 -2.52
CA TRP A 112 -19.01 2.97 -3.30
C TRP A 112 -20.34 3.54 -3.76
N HIS A 113 -20.54 4.85 -3.59
CA HIS A 113 -21.74 5.57 -4.01
C HIS A 113 -21.50 6.58 -5.15
N GLY A 114 -20.24 6.71 -5.59
CA GLY A 114 -19.90 7.51 -6.77
C GLY A 114 -20.20 6.75 -8.07
N PRO A 115 -20.16 7.45 -9.22
CA PRO A 115 -20.17 6.78 -10.52
C PRO A 115 -18.93 5.88 -10.67
N LEU A 116 -19.07 4.84 -11.48
CA LEU A 116 -17.97 4.07 -12.09
C LEU A 116 -18.23 3.98 -13.61
N PRO A 117 -17.19 3.82 -14.45
CA PRO A 117 -17.34 3.65 -15.90
C PRO A 117 -18.23 2.47 -16.28
N GLU A 118 -18.95 2.56 -17.40
CA GLU A 118 -19.91 1.53 -17.80
C GLU A 118 -19.25 0.25 -18.34
N ASN A 119 -18.07 0.35 -18.97
CA ASN A 119 -17.43 -0.80 -19.61
C ASN A 119 -16.55 -1.58 -18.60
N PRO A 120 -16.69 -2.92 -18.51
CA PRO A 120 -15.72 -3.75 -17.82
C PRO A 120 -14.34 -3.71 -18.48
N VAL A 121 -13.31 -3.89 -17.66
CA VAL A 121 -11.93 -4.11 -18.09
C VAL A 121 -11.71 -5.61 -18.26
N ASP A 122 -11.30 -6.02 -19.46
CA ASP A 122 -10.85 -7.39 -19.72
C ASP A 122 -9.36 -7.50 -19.34
N LEU A 123 -9.09 -8.03 -18.14
CA LEU A 123 -7.73 -8.11 -17.60
C LEU A 123 -6.85 -9.13 -18.33
N ASP A 124 -7.42 -10.10 -19.04
CA ASP A 124 -6.67 -11.07 -19.85
C ASP A 124 -6.23 -10.48 -21.20
N ALA A 125 -6.80 -9.33 -21.59
CA ALA A 125 -6.56 -8.67 -22.87
C ALA A 125 -5.64 -7.43 -22.78
N VAL A 126 -5.23 -7.01 -21.58
CA VAL A 126 -4.39 -5.82 -21.37
C VAL A 126 -2.94 -6.16 -21.03
N VAL A 127 -2.02 -5.28 -21.43
CA VAL A 127 -0.61 -5.29 -21.05
C VAL A 127 -0.48 -4.94 -19.58
N MET A 128 0.04 -5.86 -18.77
CA MET A 128 0.16 -5.65 -17.32
C MET A 128 1.11 -4.48 -16.99
N PRO A 129 0.92 -3.77 -15.87
CA PRO A 129 1.79 -2.66 -15.47
C PRO A 129 3.28 -3.01 -15.42
N VAL A 130 3.61 -4.25 -15.02
CA VAL A 130 4.98 -4.78 -14.96
C VAL A 130 5.66 -4.90 -16.33
N ASP A 131 4.89 -5.01 -17.41
CA ASP A 131 5.38 -5.02 -18.79
C ASP A 131 5.32 -3.62 -19.43
N LEU A 132 4.28 -2.83 -19.11
CA LEU A 132 4.11 -1.46 -19.58
C LEU A 132 5.23 -0.53 -19.11
N TYR A 133 5.54 -0.53 -17.81
CA TYR A 133 6.47 0.43 -17.21
C TYR A 133 7.90 0.32 -17.76
N PRO A 134 8.51 -0.88 -17.87
CA PRO A 134 9.83 -1.04 -18.50
C PRO A 134 9.87 -0.61 -19.97
N GLY A 135 8.74 -0.74 -20.70
CA GLY A 135 8.64 -0.32 -22.10
C GLY A 135 8.74 1.19 -22.30
N HIS A 136 8.28 1.97 -21.33
CA HIS A 136 8.20 3.45 -21.37
C HIS A 136 8.97 4.12 -20.22
N ALA A 137 10.04 3.47 -19.76
CA ALA A 137 10.77 3.90 -18.56
C ALA A 137 11.35 5.32 -18.66
N ALA A 138 11.65 5.81 -19.87
CA ALA A 138 12.17 7.16 -20.09
C ALA A 138 11.05 8.21 -20.04
N GLU A 139 9.90 7.92 -20.65
CA GLU A 139 8.72 8.76 -20.68
C GLU A 139 8.10 8.84 -19.28
N ILE A 140 7.77 7.70 -18.67
CA ILE A 140 7.19 7.62 -17.32
C ILE A 140 8.12 8.21 -16.28
N GLY A 141 9.43 7.91 -16.36
CA GLY A 141 10.44 8.46 -15.45
C GLY A 141 10.59 9.99 -15.51
N SER A 142 10.07 10.66 -16.55
CA SER A 142 10.03 12.13 -16.61
C SER A 142 8.99 12.76 -15.67
N LEU A 143 7.94 12.00 -15.31
CA LEU A 143 6.89 12.41 -14.37
C LEU A 143 7.41 12.41 -12.91
N GLY A 144 8.26 11.45 -12.56
CA GLY A 144 8.84 11.29 -11.22
C GLY A 144 9.30 9.84 -10.96
N GLU A 145 9.84 9.59 -9.76
CA GLU A 145 10.19 8.23 -9.31
C GLU A 145 8.96 7.40 -8.91
N VAL A 146 7.87 8.08 -8.54
CA VAL A 146 6.61 7.49 -8.05
C VAL A 146 5.44 8.11 -8.82
N THR A 147 4.49 7.26 -9.23
CA THR A 147 3.37 7.65 -10.08
C THR A 147 2.03 7.07 -9.61
N GLU A 148 0.94 7.75 -9.99
CA GLU A 148 -0.39 7.15 -10.02
C GLU A 148 -0.62 6.50 -11.39
N LEU A 149 -1.20 5.30 -11.41
CA LEU A 149 -1.68 4.62 -12.61
C LEU A 149 -3.19 4.48 -12.53
N VAL A 150 -3.92 4.77 -13.61
CA VAL A 150 -5.37 4.53 -13.71
C VAL A 150 -5.69 3.88 -15.05
N LEU A 151 -6.40 2.74 -15.03
CA LEU A 151 -6.94 2.04 -16.19
C LEU A 151 -8.46 2.20 -16.24
N ILE A 152 -8.95 2.86 -17.30
CA ILE A 152 -10.38 3.08 -17.59
C ILE A 152 -10.57 2.96 -19.10
N ASP A 153 -11.65 2.30 -19.55
CA ASP A 153 -12.07 2.22 -20.96
C ASP A 153 -10.93 1.85 -21.95
N GLY A 154 -10.05 0.92 -21.55
CA GLY A 154 -8.92 0.45 -22.37
C GLY A 154 -7.75 1.44 -22.48
N THR A 155 -7.69 2.48 -21.65
CA THR A 155 -6.59 3.46 -21.59
C THR A 155 -5.94 3.46 -20.21
N TYR A 156 -4.62 3.26 -20.15
CA TYR A 156 -3.82 3.60 -18.99
C TYR A 156 -3.51 5.09 -19.00
N THR A 157 -3.72 5.77 -17.87
CA THR A 157 -3.24 7.12 -17.60
C THR A 157 -2.22 7.07 -16.46
N VAL A 158 -1.01 7.54 -16.70
CA VAL A 158 0.07 7.64 -15.70
C VAL A 158 0.26 9.10 -15.32
N ARG A 159 0.38 9.41 -14.02
CA ARG A 159 0.55 10.78 -13.50
C ARG A 159 1.62 10.83 -12.41
N SER A 160 2.27 11.99 -12.27
CA SER A 160 3.12 12.26 -11.11
C SER A 160 2.27 12.50 -9.86
N GLU A 161 2.58 11.85 -8.74
CA GLU A 161 1.96 12.17 -7.44
C GLU A 161 2.31 13.61 -7.00
N GLU A 162 3.52 14.09 -7.32
CA GLU A 162 3.99 15.44 -6.98
C GLU A 162 3.53 16.51 -7.99
N LYS A 163 3.43 16.16 -9.28
CA LYS A 163 3.19 17.10 -10.40
C LYS A 163 1.94 16.72 -11.19
N GLN A 164 0.79 16.78 -10.53
CA GLN A 164 -0.52 16.36 -11.07
C GLN A 164 -0.97 17.03 -12.40
N THR A 165 -0.26 18.05 -12.89
CA THR A 165 -0.53 18.74 -14.16
C THR A 165 -0.05 17.94 -15.38
N GLU A 166 0.91 17.03 -15.22
CA GLU A 166 1.50 16.25 -16.30
C GLU A 166 1.02 14.79 -16.24
N SER A 167 0.58 14.26 -17.38
CA SER A 167 0.09 12.89 -17.51
C SER A 167 0.47 12.30 -18.87
N LEU A 168 0.77 11.00 -18.86
CA LEU A 168 0.96 10.20 -20.07
C LEU A 168 -0.22 9.24 -20.23
N SER A 169 -0.59 8.94 -21.47
CA SER A 169 -1.67 8.00 -21.79
C SER A 169 -1.11 6.88 -22.66
N PHE A 170 -1.58 5.65 -22.43
CA PHE A 170 -1.18 4.46 -23.19
C PHE A 170 -2.40 3.59 -23.50
N ASP A 171 -2.44 3.01 -24.69
CA ASP A 171 -3.43 2.00 -25.05
C ASP A 171 -3.18 0.73 -24.23
N ALA A 172 -4.20 0.23 -23.54
CA ALA A 172 -4.02 -0.87 -22.60
C ALA A 172 -3.81 -2.23 -23.27
N HIS A 173 -4.17 -2.42 -24.54
CA HIS A 173 -4.08 -3.72 -25.23
C HIS A 173 -2.74 -3.89 -25.97
N THR A 174 -2.13 -2.79 -26.38
CA THR A 174 -0.87 -2.75 -27.14
C THR A 174 0.29 -2.20 -26.32
N GLY A 175 0.00 -1.43 -25.27
CA GLY A 175 0.99 -0.64 -24.54
C GLY A 175 1.49 0.57 -25.32
N GLU A 176 0.98 0.90 -26.51
CA GLU A 176 1.47 2.05 -27.28
C GLU A 176 1.07 3.39 -26.64
N ALA A 177 1.96 4.39 -26.72
CA ALA A 177 1.70 5.72 -26.19
C ALA A 177 0.64 6.46 -27.04
N LEU A 178 -0.30 7.13 -26.38
CA LEU A 178 -1.39 7.88 -26.97
C LEU A 178 -1.10 9.40 -26.99
N PRO A 179 -1.60 10.14 -28.01
CA PRO A 179 -1.36 11.57 -28.20
C PRO A 179 -2.24 12.49 -27.33
#